data_AF-A0A090QCS2-F1
#
_entry.id   AF-A0A090QCS2-F1
#
_cell.length_a   1.000
_cell.length_b   1.000
_cell.length_c   1.000
_cell.angle_alpha   90.00
_cell.angle_beta   90.00
_cell.angle_gamma   90.00
#
_symmetry.space_group_name_H-M   'P 1'
#
loop_
_entity.id
_entity.type
_entity.pdbx_description
1 polymer ?
#
loop_
_entity_poly.entity_id
_entity_poly.type
_entity_poly.pdbx_seq_one_letter_code
_entity_poly.pdbx_strand_id
1 'polypeptide(L)'
;MTFPFTIRNQFTAGISTLKAAVSMRQEILDYHKKFYADARKENNNGAIIFGDYTDAGRTDALADILMRHKIEVRSLKNDVTKNGKTYKKDYAYIVPKNQKNSRLIKAMFEKRTTFQDSLFYDISAWTFPLAFDMDYDENASLSDAGDSYDNSTPSIAANQEYSDYGYLLSWNGYNTPKAINQILERDIRIKVAMKPFTLDGKKYDYGTIFVPVQNQSKSPKEISDLLYNLYLKNKGIYFTPPVKTGLTEGIDLGSRQFRALTLPKVALLIGDGVNPYDAGEIWHLLDQRYDMVVTKIDVNDINRKDLSRYNTIIVPATYGSPENEVVDQLKEWTRAGGTLIGYRSALRWMSSSKLLPLTFKSIDNPANNITFEQRSDFYGAQNIGGAIFETQLDRSHPIAFGFKDDQLPMFRNTRLFIEPHSDSFRNPIRYTDNPLMSGYISDLNLEALKNTVPFQHNNYGRGDVIGFTDNTQFRAFWYGTNKLLMNAIFFAEEM
;
A
#
# COMPACT_ATOMS: atom_id res chain seq x y z
N MET A 1 -13.36 -34.65 -6.89
CA MET A 1 -14.62 -34.03 -6.39
C MET A 1 -15.31 -33.36 -7.56
N THR A 2 -16.63 -33.49 -7.71
CA THR A 2 -17.39 -32.86 -8.81
C THR A 2 -18.06 -31.57 -8.34
N PHE A 3 -18.24 -30.57 -9.21
CA PHE A 3 -18.92 -29.31 -8.85
C PHE A 3 -20.35 -29.49 -8.26
N PRO A 4 -21.20 -30.41 -8.76
CA PRO A 4 -22.49 -30.69 -8.11
C PRO A 4 -22.37 -31.21 -6.67
N PHE A 5 -21.34 -32.01 -6.37
CA PHE A 5 -21.07 -32.50 -5.02
C PHE A 5 -20.70 -31.35 -4.08
N THR A 6 -19.85 -30.42 -4.52
CA THR A 6 -19.45 -29.26 -3.71
C THR A 6 -20.64 -28.33 -3.43
N ILE A 7 -21.54 -28.12 -4.40
CA ILE A 7 -22.79 -27.37 -4.20
C ILE A 7 -23.67 -28.05 -3.14
N ARG A 8 -23.93 -29.36 -3.29
CA ARG A 8 -24.74 -30.11 -2.32
C ARG A 8 -24.13 -30.05 -0.93
N ASN A 9 -22.82 -30.23 -0.83
CA ASN A 9 -22.11 -30.20 0.44
C ASN A 9 -22.21 -28.82 1.11
N GLN A 10 -22.02 -27.73 0.35
CA GLN A 10 -22.18 -26.36 0.86
C GLN A 10 -23.60 -26.10 1.35
N PHE A 11 -24.62 -26.56 0.62
CA PHE A 11 -26.01 -26.47 1.04
C PHE A 11 -26.28 -27.25 2.33
N THR A 12 -25.84 -28.50 2.41
CA THR A 12 -26.00 -29.33 3.62
C THR A 12 -25.28 -28.74 4.82
N ALA A 13 -24.06 -28.22 4.65
CA ALA A 13 -23.33 -27.51 5.69
C ALA A 13 -24.10 -26.28 6.16
N GLY A 14 -24.57 -25.43 5.23
CA GLY A 14 -25.36 -24.23 5.55
C GLY A 14 -26.64 -24.54 6.34
N ILE A 15 -27.42 -25.54 5.92
CA ILE A 15 -28.64 -25.95 6.64
C ILE A 15 -28.28 -26.55 8.02
N SER A 16 -27.21 -27.34 8.11
CA SER A 16 -26.77 -27.92 9.39
C SER A 16 -26.31 -26.84 10.37
N THR A 17 -25.55 -25.84 9.90
CA THR A 17 -25.15 -24.68 10.72
C THR A 17 -26.35 -23.90 11.22
N LEU A 18 -27.38 -23.67 10.39
CA LEU A 18 -28.62 -23.01 10.81
C LEU A 18 -29.37 -23.82 11.88
N LYS A 19 -29.50 -25.13 11.68
CA LYS A 19 -30.12 -26.03 12.67
C LYS A 19 -29.37 -25.98 14.01
N ALA A 20 -28.04 -26.05 13.97
CA ALA A 20 -27.20 -25.94 15.16
C ALA A 20 -27.38 -24.59 15.88
N ALA A 21 -27.36 -23.48 15.12
CA ALA A 21 -27.57 -22.14 15.66
C ALA A 21 -28.94 -21.97 16.33
N VAL A 22 -29.99 -22.57 15.74
CA VAL A 22 -31.34 -22.58 16.34
C VAL A 22 -31.37 -23.42 17.61
N SER A 23 -30.77 -24.62 17.61
CA SER A 23 -30.71 -25.47 18.81
C SER A 23 -29.91 -24.83 19.95
N MET A 24 -28.89 -24.03 19.62
CA MET A 24 -28.03 -23.34 20.58
C MET A 24 -28.46 -21.88 20.83
N ARG A 25 -29.68 -21.49 20.43
CA ARG A 25 -30.12 -20.08 20.43
C ARG A 25 -29.93 -19.41 21.79
N GLN A 26 -30.28 -20.08 22.89
CA GLN A 26 -30.16 -19.50 24.24
C GLN A 26 -28.69 -19.21 24.57
N GLU A 27 -27.81 -20.18 24.37
CA GLU A 27 -26.37 -20.05 24.63
C GLU A 27 -25.73 -18.92 23.80
N ILE A 28 -26.05 -18.84 22.50
CA ILE A 28 -25.53 -17.78 21.61
C ILE A 28 -26.02 -16.39 22.05
N LEU A 29 -27.31 -16.26 22.38
CA LEU A 29 -27.88 -14.99 22.84
C LEU A 29 -27.33 -14.57 24.20
N ASP A 30 -27.15 -15.50 25.12
CA ASP A 30 -26.57 -15.25 26.44
C ASP A 30 -25.10 -14.87 26.34
N TYR A 31 -24.33 -15.55 25.48
CA TYR A 31 -22.95 -15.18 25.17
C TYR A 31 -22.88 -13.74 24.63
N HIS A 32 -23.72 -13.40 23.65
CA HIS A 32 -23.77 -12.06 23.08
C HIS A 32 -24.14 -11.01 24.15
N LYS A 33 -25.19 -11.26 24.96
CA LYS A 33 -25.59 -10.37 26.05
C LYS A 33 -24.45 -10.17 27.06
N LYS A 34 -23.80 -11.25 27.48
CA LYS A 34 -22.67 -11.23 28.41
C LYS A 34 -21.50 -10.44 27.83
N PHE A 35 -21.13 -10.70 26.57
CA PHE A 35 -20.05 -10.00 25.89
C PHE A 35 -20.19 -8.47 25.99
N TYR A 36 -21.35 -7.91 25.64
CA TYR A 36 -21.56 -6.46 25.72
C TYR A 36 -21.75 -5.95 27.15
N ALA A 37 -22.33 -6.75 28.05
CA ALA A 37 -22.44 -6.38 29.46
C ALA A 37 -21.06 -6.26 30.11
N ASP A 38 -20.13 -7.16 29.77
CA ASP A 38 -18.77 -7.13 30.28
C ASP A 38 -17.93 -6.05 29.59
N ALA A 39 -18.06 -5.85 28.28
CA ALA A 39 -17.39 -4.77 27.56
C ALA A 39 -17.74 -3.37 28.10
N ARG A 40 -18.99 -3.16 28.57
CA ARG A 40 -19.41 -1.89 29.20
C ARG A 40 -18.78 -1.63 30.57
N LYS A 41 -18.30 -2.66 31.27
CA LYS A 41 -17.63 -2.52 32.56
C LYS A 41 -16.14 -2.18 32.40
N GLU A 42 -15.58 -2.36 31.20
CA GLU A 42 -14.19 -2.04 30.92
C GLU A 42 -13.98 -0.53 30.86
N ASN A 43 -12.87 -0.05 31.45
CA ASN A 43 -12.52 1.37 31.42
C ASN A 43 -12.04 1.77 30.01
N ASN A 44 -12.91 2.45 29.27
CA ASN A 44 -12.67 2.91 27.91
C ASN A 44 -12.75 4.45 27.82
N ASN A 45 -12.21 5.15 28.82
CA ASN A 45 -12.16 6.60 28.82
C ASN A 45 -11.16 7.15 27.79
N GLY A 46 -11.39 8.39 27.35
CA GLY A 46 -10.54 9.09 26.39
C GLY A 46 -10.89 8.80 24.94
N ALA A 47 -9.96 9.14 24.05
CA ALA A 47 -10.14 9.03 22.62
C ALA A 47 -8.85 8.64 21.92
N ILE A 48 -8.97 8.20 20.68
CA ILE A 48 -7.84 7.96 19.77
C ILE A 48 -7.84 9.08 18.75
N ILE A 49 -6.68 9.66 18.46
CA ILE A 49 -6.48 10.56 17.32
C ILE A 49 -5.66 9.83 16.27
N PHE A 50 -6.01 9.97 15.00
CA PHE A 50 -5.23 9.42 13.89
C PHE A 50 -5.27 10.37 12.69
N GLY A 51 -4.22 10.34 11.86
CA GLY A 51 -4.21 11.11 10.63
C GLY A 51 -2.88 11.10 9.89
N ASP A 52 -2.90 11.73 8.73
CA ASP A 52 -1.73 12.03 7.92
C ASP A 52 -1.87 13.45 7.38
N TYR A 53 -1.01 14.36 7.84
CA TYR A 53 -1.04 15.77 7.47
C TYR A 53 -0.74 16.05 5.99
N THR A 54 -0.38 15.02 5.22
CA THR A 54 -0.12 15.07 3.77
C THR A 54 -1.15 14.31 2.93
N ASP A 55 -2.02 13.49 3.55
CA ASP A 55 -2.94 12.60 2.83
C ASP A 55 -4.32 12.46 3.51
N ALA A 56 -5.23 13.35 3.14
CA ALA A 56 -6.62 13.26 3.57
C ALA A 56 -7.34 12.02 3.00
N GLY A 57 -7.00 11.59 1.78
CA GLY A 57 -7.71 10.49 1.11
C GLY A 57 -7.50 9.14 1.80
N ARG A 58 -6.27 8.87 2.26
CA ARG A 58 -5.98 7.68 3.09
C ARG A 58 -6.65 7.78 4.46
N THR A 59 -6.66 8.97 5.05
CA THR A 59 -7.30 9.26 6.35
C THR A 59 -8.81 9.05 6.31
N ASP A 60 -9.47 9.54 5.26
CA ASP A 60 -10.88 9.28 4.97
C ASP A 60 -11.16 7.78 4.81
N ALA A 61 -10.29 7.04 4.11
CA ALA A 61 -10.50 5.62 3.91
C ALA A 61 -10.49 4.81 5.23
N LEU A 62 -9.66 5.19 6.21
CA LEU A 62 -9.71 4.59 7.54
C LEU A 62 -10.99 5.00 8.30
N ALA A 63 -11.36 6.28 8.26
CA ALA A 63 -12.59 6.77 8.86
C ALA A 63 -13.83 6.04 8.30
N ASP A 64 -13.90 5.84 6.98
CA ASP A 64 -14.96 5.10 6.30
C ASP A 64 -15.06 3.64 6.78
N ILE A 65 -13.93 2.96 7.00
CA ILE A 65 -13.93 1.59 7.54
C ILE A 65 -14.50 1.58 8.95
N LEU A 66 -14.07 2.50 9.82
CA LEU A 66 -14.59 2.63 11.18
C LEU A 66 -16.11 2.87 11.18
N MET A 67 -16.59 3.76 10.31
CA MET A 67 -18.01 4.07 10.16
C MET A 67 -18.83 2.87 9.66
N ARG A 68 -18.29 2.05 8.74
CA ARG A 68 -18.93 0.78 8.32
C ARG A 68 -19.11 -0.18 9.49
N HIS A 69 -18.17 -0.18 10.44
CA HIS A 69 -18.25 -0.93 11.70
C HIS A 69 -19.06 -0.23 12.80
N LYS A 70 -19.79 0.84 12.48
CA LYS A 70 -20.60 1.62 13.44
C LYS A 70 -19.78 2.17 14.60
N ILE A 71 -18.53 2.55 14.32
CA ILE A 71 -17.68 3.29 15.23
C ILE A 71 -17.81 4.77 14.86
N GLU A 72 -18.19 5.60 15.82
CA GLU A 72 -18.25 7.05 15.71
C GLU A 72 -16.85 7.61 15.50
N VAL A 73 -16.72 8.48 14.50
CA VAL A 73 -15.52 9.23 14.16
C VAL A 73 -15.90 10.71 14.15
N ARG A 74 -15.04 11.57 14.67
CA ARG A 74 -15.23 13.04 14.74
C ARG A 74 -14.09 13.77 14.07
N SER A 75 -14.38 14.92 13.46
CA SER A 75 -13.37 15.85 12.95
C SER A 75 -12.54 16.47 14.08
N LEU A 76 -11.46 17.17 13.73
CA LEU A 76 -10.74 18.04 14.65
C LEU A 76 -11.30 19.47 14.61
N LYS A 77 -11.36 20.13 15.77
CA LYS A 77 -11.69 21.57 15.83
C LYS A 77 -10.57 22.44 15.26
N ASN A 78 -9.33 22.11 15.63
CA ASN A 78 -8.09 22.82 15.31
C ASN A 78 -6.95 21.80 15.12
N ASP A 79 -5.82 22.26 14.62
CA ASP A 79 -4.59 21.47 14.59
C ASP A 79 -4.17 21.07 16.02
N VAL A 80 -3.74 19.82 16.19
CA VAL A 80 -3.27 19.26 17.46
C VAL A 80 -1.86 18.74 17.27
N THR A 81 -0.95 19.12 18.17
CA THR A 81 0.40 18.51 18.24
C THR A 81 0.49 17.65 19.48
N LYS A 82 0.90 16.40 19.31
CA LYS A 82 1.03 15.44 20.40
C LYS A 82 2.16 14.46 20.16
N ASN A 83 3.01 14.27 21.17
CA ASN A 83 4.15 13.34 21.11
C ASN A 83 5.05 13.57 19.87
N GLY A 84 5.28 14.85 19.52
CA GLY A 84 6.08 15.23 18.35
C GLY A 84 5.38 15.06 17.00
N LYS A 85 4.14 14.58 16.98
CA LYS A 85 3.34 14.38 15.76
C LYS A 85 2.29 15.49 15.62
N THR A 86 2.10 15.97 14.40
CA THR A 86 1.12 17.00 14.07
C THR A 86 -0.08 16.39 13.37
N TYR A 87 -1.27 16.62 13.95
CA TYR A 87 -2.57 16.24 13.41
C TYR A 87 -3.26 17.50 12.93
N LYS A 88 -3.31 17.71 11.62
CA LYS A 88 -3.95 18.88 11.04
C LYS A 88 -5.45 18.71 10.95
N LYS A 89 -6.19 19.79 11.17
CA LYS A 89 -7.61 19.86 10.85
C LYS A 89 -7.82 19.44 9.39
N ASP A 90 -8.90 18.71 9.13
CA ASP A 90 -9.28 18.14 7.82
C ASP A 90 -8.37 17.01 7.29
N TYR A 91 -7.32 16.65 8.02
CA TYR A 91 -6.37 15.57 7.71
C TYR A 91 -6.24 14.56 8.86
N ALA A 92 -7.06 14.69 9.90
CA ALA A 92 -7.05 13.85 11.08
C ALA A 92 -8.43 13.79 11.73
N TYR A 93 -8.68 12.69 12.44
CA TYR A 93 -9.93 12.40 13.11
C TYR A 93 -9.73 11.90 14.53
N ILE A 94 -10.78 12.01 15.34
CA ILE A 94 -10.86 11.51 16.70
C ILE A 94 -11.93 10.42 16.82
N VAL A 95 -11.58 9.31 17.48
CA VAL A 95 -12.47 8.20 17.82
C VAL A 95 -12.67 8.16 19.33
N PRO A 96 -13.86 8.50 19.86
CA PRO A 96 -14.18 8.27 21.27
C PRO A 96 -14.05 6.79 21.62
N LYS A 97 -13.36 6.41 22.70
CA LYS A 97 -13.21 5.00 23.09
C LYS A 97 -14.48 4.42 23.74
N ASN A 98 -15.26 5.26 24.42
CA ASN A 98 -16.48 4.86 25.13
C ASN A 98 -17.68 4.72 24.18
N GLN A 99 -17.70 3.63 23.42
CA GLN A 99 -18.76 3.30 22.46
C GLN A 99 -19.19 1.83 22.60
N LYS A 100 -20.31 1.46 21.96
CA LYS A 100 -20.84 0.08 21.96
C LYS A 100 -19.80 -0.97 21.51
N ASN A 101 -18.95 -0.61 20.54
CA ASN A 101 -17.95 -1.50 19.94
C ASN A 101 -16.53 -1.27 20.51
N SER A 102 -16.39 -0.92 21.80
CA SER A 102 -15.11 -0.57 22.43
C SER A 102 -14.00 -1.62 22.25
N ARG A 103 -14.31 -2.92 22.40
CA ARG A 103 -13.36 -4.01 22.17
C ARG A 103 -12.87 -4.09 20.71
N LEU A 104 -13.73 -3.78 19.74
CA LEU A 104 -13.34 -3.71 18.34
C LEU A 104 -12.44 -2.51 18.08
N ILE A 105 -12.77 -1.33 18.65
CA ILE A 105 -11.91 -0.15 18.60
C ILE A 105 -10.52 -0.49 19.15
N LYS A 106 -10.45 -1.13 20.33
CA LYS A 106 -9.17 -1.59 20.89
C LYS A 106 -8.43 -2.52 19.94
N ALA A 107 -9.10 -3.55 19.41
CA ALA A 107 -8.49 -4.53 18.49
C ALA A 107 -7.97 -3.89 17.20
N MET A 108 -8.61 -2.84 16.69
CA MET A 108 -8.18 -2.16 15.45
C MET A 108 -6.95 -1.25 15.65
N PHE A 109 -6.71 -0.74 16.87
CA PHE A 109 -5.65 0.23 17.14
C PHE A 109 -4.48 -0.33 17.97
N GLU A 110 -4.68 -1.45 18.68
CA GLU A 110 -3.64 -2.04 19.51
C GLU A 110 -2.48 -2.62 18.67
N LYS A 111 -1.28 -2.55 19.23
CA LYS A 111 -0.13 -3.35 18.80
C LYS A 111 0.01 -4.53 19.75
N ARG A 112 0.20 -5.74 19.21
CA ARG A 112 0.37 -6.97 20.01
C ARG A 112 1.56 -7.76 19.52
N THR A 113 2.51 -8.04 20.40
CA THR A 113 3.72 -8.84 20.09
C THR A 113 3.84 -10.09 20.97
N THR A 114 2.96 -10.26 21.96
CA THR A 114 2.95 -11.42 22.86
C THR A 114 1.70 -12.26 22.63
N PHE A 115 1.89 -13.57 22.50
CA PHE A 115 0.84 -14.54 22.23
C PHE A 115 1.04 -15.77 23.12
N GLN A 116 -0.05 -16.49 23.40
CA GLN A 116 0.01 -17.75 24.14
C GLN A 116 0.52 -18.91 23.29
N ASP A 117 0.34 -18.83 21.97
CA ASP A 117 0.74 -19.83 21.01
C ASP A 117 1.55 -19.17 19.88
N SER A 118 2.38 -19.98 19.22
CA SER A 118 3.20 -19.65 18.05
C SER A 118 2.56 -20.08 16.72
N LEU A 119 1.46 -20.83 16.77
CA LEU A 119 0.75 -21.31 15.60
C LEU A 119 -0.41 -20.39 15.22
N PHE A 120 -0.37 -19.88 13.99
CA PHE A 120 -1.39 -19.00 13.45
C PHE A 120 -2.00 -19.60 12.18
N TYR A 121 -3.33 -19.66 12.12
CA TYR A 121 -4.05 -20.14 10.93
C TYR A 121 -3.94 -19.18 9.74
N ASP A 122 -3.87 -17.87 10.00
CA ASP A 122 -3.88 -16.83 8.96
C ASP A 122 -2.82 -15.76 9.22
N ILE A 123 -3.17 -14.67 9.93
CA ILE A 123 -2.24 -13.59 10.27
C ILE A 123 -2.25 -13.30 11.77
N SER A 124 -1.20 -12.64 12.25
CA SER A 124 -1.00 -12.34 13.68
C SER A 124 -1.16 -10.86 14.04
N ALA A 125 -1.32 -9.97 13.06
CA ALA A 125 -1.43 -8.52 13.27
C ALA A 125 -2.42 -7.85 12.31
N TRP A 126 -3.15 -6.84 12.83
CA TRP A 126 -4.20 -6.12 12.11
C TRP A 126 -4.25 -4.62 12.46
N THR A 127 -3.19 -4.04 13.05
CA THR A 127 -3.19 -2.66 13.54
C THR A 127 -3.44 -1.67 12.40
N PHE A 128 -4.65 -1.11 12.34
CA PHE A 128 -5.13 -0.30 11.22
C PHE A 128 -4.30 0.96 10.99
N PRO A 129 -3.93 1.75 12.01
CA PRO A 129 -3.04 2.90 11.79
C PRO A 129 -1.73 2.53 11.11
N LEU A 130 -1.15 1.36 11.40
CA LEU A 130 0.06 0.89 10.72
C LEU A 130 -0.24 0.40 9.30
N ALA A 131 -1.35 -0.30 9.09
CA ALA A 131 -1.80 -0.73 7.76
C ALA A 131 -2.08 0.45 6.81
N PHE A 132 -2.40 1.61 7.37
CA PHE A 132 -2.66 2.85 6.66
C PHE A 132 -1.48 3.84 6.71
N ASP A 133 -0.35 3.47 7.34
CA ASP A 133 0.83 4.34 7.49
C ASP A 133 0.48 5.73 8.10
N MET A 134 -0.28 5.68 9.20
CA MET A 134 -0.80 6.87 9.89
C MET A 134 -0.10 7.13 11.21
N ASP A 135 0.01 8.41 11.50
CA ASP A 135 0.23 8.86 12.86
C ASP A 135 -1.02 8.59 13.69
N TYR A 136 -0.83 8.09 14.90
CA TYR A 136 -1.92 7.92 15.83
C TYR A 136 -1.45 8.00 17.28
N ASP A 137 -2.37 8.38 18.17
CA ASP A 137 -2.18 8.39 19.60
C ASP A 137 -3.46 7.96 20.31
N GLU A 138 -3.32 6.98 21.20
CA GLU A 138 -4.45 6.35 21.89
C GLU A 138 -4.98 7.12 23.12
N ASN A 139 -4.35 8.23 23.49
CA ASN A 139 -4.66 8.99 24.70
C ASN A 139 -5.18 10.40 24.40
N ALA A 140 -5.79 10.62 23.24
CA ALA A 140 -6.29 11.91 22.78
C ALA A 140 -7.40 12.49 23.67
N SER A 141 -7.55 13.82 23.64
CA SER A 141 -8.59 14.52 24.38
C SER A 141 -9.87 14.66 23.53
N LEU A 142 -11.03 14.41 24.15
CA LEU A 142 -12.32 14.71 23.52
C LEU A 142 -12.59 16.22 23.38
N SER A 143 -11.83 17.09 24.06
CA SER A 143 -11.94 18.54 23.87
C SER A 143 -11.62 18.96 22.44
N ASP A 144 -10.73 18.23 21.78
CA ASP A 144 -10.21 18.55 20.45
C ASP A 144 -11.14 18.08 19.34
N ALA A 145 -12.10 17.21 19.68
CA ALA A 145 -13.09 16.68 18.77
C ALA A 145 -14.10 17.76 18.34
N GLY A 146 -14.28 17.87 17.03
CA GLY A 146 -15.32 18.66 16.38
C GLY A 146 -16.58 17.83 16.13
N ASP A 147 -17.21 18.08 14.99
CA ASP A 147 -18.45 17.44 14.57
C ASP A 147 -18.25 15.98 14.18
N SER A 148 -19.36 15.24 14.06
CA SER A 148 -19.31 13.89 13.51
C SER A 148 -18.74 13.92 12.09
N TYR A 149 -17.91 12.93 11.78
CA TYR A 149 -17.37 12.75 10.44
C TYR A 149 -18.50 12.58 9.42
N ASP A 150 -18.50 13.46 8.42
CA ASP A 150 -19.36 13.36 7.26
C ASP A 150 -18.49 13.30 6.00
N ASN A 151 -18.66 12.23 5.23
CA ASN A 151 -17.90 11.97 4.02
C ASN A 151 -18.61 12.48 2.75
N SER A 152 -19.68 13.27 2.89
CA SER A 152 -20.52 13.73 1.78
C SER A 152 -19.91 14.88 0.96
N THR A 153 -18.99 15.66 1.52
CA THR A 153 -18.47 16.90 0.91
C THR A 153 -16.93 16.90 0.88
N PRO A 154 -16.28 17.35 -0.22
CA PRO A 154 -14.83 17.58 -0.21
C PRO A 154 -14.44 18.55 0.91
N SER A 155 -13.41 18.21 1.69
CA SER A 155 -13.03 18.92 2.93
C SER A 155 -12.56 20.37 2.70
N ILE A 156 -12.12 20.70 1.49
CA ILE A 156 -11.65 22.03 1.10
C ILE A 156 -12.48 22.46 -0.09
N ALA A 157 -13.02 23.68 -0.12
CA ALA A 157 -13.61 24.26 -1.32
C ALA A 157 -12.51 24.89 -2.18
N ALA A 158 -12.20 24.32 -3.35
CA ALA A 158 -11.31 24.95 -4.31
C ALA A 158 -12.13 25.83 -5.25
N ASN A 159 -11.75 27.11 -5.36
CA ASN A 159 -12.25 27.94 -6.46
C ASN A 159 -11.50 27.51 -7.74
N GLN A 160 -12.25 27.35 -8.83
CA GLN A 160 -11.64 27.07 -10.13
C GLN A 160 -10.91 28.33 -10.63
N GLU A 161 -9.60 28.24 -10.75
CA GLU A 161 -8.77 29.32 -11.28
C GLU A 161 -7.97 28.86 -12.52
N TYR A 162 -7.78 29.79 -13.45
CA TYR A 162 -7.07 29.55 -14.72
C TYR A 162 -5.60 29.93 -14.58
N SER A 163 -4.72 29.08 -15.10
CA SER A 163 -3.28 29.34 -15.21
C SER A 163 -2.87 29.48 -16.67
N ASP A 164 -2.01 30.47 -16.95
CA ASP A 164 -1.31 30.60 -18.22
C ASP A 164 0.05 29.87 -18.23
N TYR A 165 0.49 29.30 -17.09
CA TYR A 165 1.75 28.57 -16.96
C TYR A 165 1.55 27.08 -16.62
N GLY A 166 0.90 26.78 -15.50
CA GLY A 166 0.62 25.42 -15.07
C GLY A 166 0.13 25.28 -13.63
N TYR A 167 -0.03 24.02 -13.22
CA TYR A 167 -0.52 23.61 -11.91
C TYR A 167 0.46 22.62 -11.27
N LEU A 168 0.52 22.60 -9.94
CA LEU A 168 1.27 21.60 -9.19
C LEU A 168 0.33 20.71 -8.40
N LEU A 169 0.68 19.44 -8.26
CA LEU A 169 -0.04 18.45 -7.46
C LEU A 169 0.97 17.67 -6.62
N SER A 170 0.72 17.58 -5.31
CA SER A 170 1.53 16.73 -4.45
C SER A 170 1.30 15.25 -4.78
N TRP A 171 2.39 14.49 -4.84
CA TRP A 171 2.33 13.04 -5.00
C TRP A 171 1.99 12.29 -3.72
N ASN A 172 1.95 12.95 -2.55
CA ASN A 172 1.65 12.32 -1.27
C ASN A 172 0.24 11.71 -1.22
N GLY A 173 -0.76 12.40 -1.76
CA GLY A 173 -2.16 11.97 -1.70
C GLY A 173 -2.39 10.56 -2.25
N TYR A 174 -3.22 9.76 -1.56
CA TYR A 174 -3.48 8.37 -1.92
C TYR A 174 -4.06 8.24 -3.32
N ASN A 175 -4.97 9.14 -3.70
CA ASN A 175 -5.65 9.12 -5.00
C ASN A 175 -4.83 9.77 -6.13
N THR A 176 -3.64 10.32 -5.87
CA THR A 176 -2.84 11.01 -6.89
C THR A 176 -2.49 10.13 -8.10
N PRO A 177 -2.10 8.84 -7.94
CA PRO A 177 -1.89 7.93 -9.07
C PRO A 177 -3.10 7.83 -10.01
N LYS A 178 -4.31 7.76 -9.45
CA LYS A 178 -5.57 7.75 -10.22
C LYS A 178 -5.76 9.02 -11.03
N ALA A 179 -5.60 10.18 -10.39
CA ALA A 179 -5.74 11.47 -11.05
C ALA A 179 -4.73 11.61 -12.21
N ILE A 180 -3.48 11.20 -11.99
CA ILE A 180 -2.44 11.24 -13.02
C ILE A 180 -2.75 10.29 -14.18
N ASN A 181 -3.17 9.05 -13.91
CA ASN A 181 -3.54 8.12 -14.97
C ASN A 181 -4.61 8.75 -15.87
N GLN A 182 -5.66 9.31 -15.27
CA GLN A 182 -6.75 9.98 -15.98
C GLN A 182 -6.29 11.24 -16.76
N ILE A 183 -5.25 11.94 -16.31
CA ILE A 183 -4.66 13.07 -17.05
C ILE A 183 -3.89 12.56 -18.27
N LEU A 184 -3.04 11.55 -18.09
CA LEU A 184 -2.21 10.96 -19.15
C LEU A 184 -3.06 10.28 -20.24
N GLU A 185 -4.17 9.63 -19.87
CA GLU A 185 -5.13 9.04 -20.82
C GLU A 185 -5.77 10.09 -21.75
N ARG A 186 -5.79 11.35 -21.35
CA ARG A 186 -6.31 12.48 -22.14
C ARG A 186 -5.23 13.19 -22.95
N ASP A 187 -4.04 12.58 -23.06
CA ASP A 187 -2.89 13.10 -23.81
C ASP A 187 -2.40 14.46 -23.27
N ILE A 188 -2.57 14.70 -21.96
CA ILE A 188 -2.02 15.87 -21.28
C ILE A 188 -0.67 15.47 -20.70
N ARG A 189 0.38 16.18 -21.12
CA ARG A 189 1.74 15.91 -20.66
C ARG A 189 1.92 16.43 -19.24
N ILE A 190 2.56 15.66 -18.40
CA ILE A 190 2.90 16.06 -17.04
C ILE A 190 4.36 15.71 -16.76
N LYS A 191 4.91 16.31 -15.70
CA LYS A 191 6.26 16.03 -15.25
C LYS A 191 6.32 15.77 -13.76
N VAL A 192 7.26 14.96 -13.31
CA VAL A 192 7.55 14.70 -11.90
C VAL A 192 8.82 15.44 -11.47
N ALA A 193 8.78 16.07 -10.30
CA ALA A 193 9.93 16.71 -9.67
C ALA A 193 10.83 15.67 -8.98
N MET A 194 12.08 15.59 -9.42
CA MET A 194 13.08 14.69 -8.82
C MET A 194 13.75 15.26 -7.57
N LYS A 195 13.50 16.55 -7.26
CA LYS A 195 14.03 17.24 -6.08
C LYS A 195 12.97 18.15 -5.47
N PRO A 196 13.03 18.40 -4.15
CA PRO A 196 12.19 19.41 -3.53
C PRO A 196 12.57 20.81 -4.02
N PHE A 197 11.60 21.72 -3.98
CA PHE A 197 11.77 23.13 -4.35
C PHE A 197 10.78 23.99 -3.57
N THR A 198 10.98 25.31 -3.58
CA THR A 198 10.07 26.27 -2.95
C THR A 198 9.52 27.22 -4.01
N LEU A 199 8.21 27.47 -3.96
CA LEU A 199 7.54 28.47 -4.79
C LEU A 199 6.57 29.26 -3.92
N ASP A 200 6.66 30.59 -3.96
CA ASP A 200 5.85 31.52 -3.17
C ASP A 200 5.86 31.19 -1.65
N GLY A 201 7.03 30.83 -1.11
CA GLY A 201 7.22 30.46 0.29
C GLY A 201 6.64 29.08 0.68
N LYS A 202 6.03 28.35 -0.26
CA LYS A 202 5.53 26.98 -0.05
C LYS A 202 6.55 25.97 -0.55
N LYS A 203 6.89 25.01 0.31
CA LYS A 203 7.78 23.88 -0.02
C LYS A 203 7.00 22.78 -0.73
N TYR A 204 7.60 22.24 -1.78
CA TYR A 204 7.14 21.09 -2.56
C TYR A 204 8.14 19.97 -2.41
N ASP A 205 7.63 18.75 -2.25
CA ASP A 205 8.43 17.57 -1.94
C ASP A 205 8.81 16.77 -3.20
N TYR A 206 9.63 15.73 -3.01
CA TYR A 206 9.92 14.73 -4.04
C TYR A 206 8.63 14.16 -4.64
N GLY A 207 8.63 13.97 -5.95
CA GLY A 207 7.47 13.45 -6.68
C GLY A 207 6.43 14.50 -7.04
N THR A 208 6.57 15.77 -6.65
CA THR A 208 5.59 16.81 -7.01
C THR A 208 5.36 16.85 -8.52
N ILE A 209 4.10 16.85 -8.93
CA ILE A 209 3.67 16.74 -10.30
C ILE A 209 3.40 18.12 -10.86
N PHE A 210 4.00 18.43 -11.99
CA PHE A 210 3.77 19.64 -12.75
C PHE A 210 2.92 19.35 -13.99
N VAL A 211 1.80 20.04 -14.10
CA VAL A 211 0.91 20.05 -15.26
C VAL A 211 1.11 21.38 -16.00
N PRO A 212 1.97 21.46 -17.02
CA PRO A 212 2.08 22.66 -17.83
C PRO A 212 0.80 22.89 -18.62
N VAL A 213 0.39 24.15 -18.83
CA VAL A 213 -0.73 24.48 -19.75
C VAL A 213 -0.26 24.81 -21.16
N GLN A 214 1.01 25.19 -21.30
CA GLN A 214 1.60 25.55 -22.59
C GLN A 214 2.08 24.32 -23.36
N ASN A 215 2.10 24.44 -24.69
CA ASN A 215 2.50 23.40 -25.63
C ASN A 215 1.67 22.10 -25.53
N GLN A 216 0.49 22.11 -24.93
CA GLN A 216 -0.36 20.93 -24.76
C GLN A 216 -1.26 20.68 -25.99
N SER A 217 -1.79 19.46 -26.09
CA SER A 217 -2.84 19.11 -27.07
C SER A 217 -4.22 19.70 -26.70
N LYS A 218 -4.37 20.23 -25.48
CA LYS A 218 -5.59 20.81 -24.91
C LYS A 218 -5.41 22.29 -24.59
N SER A 219 -6.50 23.05 -24.66
CA SER A 219 -6.50 24.46 -24.25
C SER A 219 -6.34 24.61 -22.73
N PRO A 220 -5.83 25.76 -22.23
CA PRO A 220 -5.74 26.02 -20.79
C PRO A 220 -7.07 25.85 -20.04
N LYS A 221 -8.18 26.20 -20.69
CA LYS A 221 -9.53 26.02 -20.14
C LYS A 221 -9.89 24.55 -19.98
N GLU A 222 -9.70 23.73 -21.02
CA GLU A 222 -9.99 22.29 -20.95
C GLU A 222 -9.15 21.59 -19.87
N ILE A 223 -7.89 22.00 -19.70
CA ILE A 223 -7.02 21.47 -18.64
C ILE A 223 -7.58 21.87 -17.28
N SER A 224 -7.87 23.16 -17.05
CA SER A 224 -8.46 23.64 -15.79
C SER A 224 -9.77 22.92 -15.44
N ASP A 225 -10.69 22.81 -16.40
CA ASP A 225 -11.97 22.10 -16.24
C ASP A 225 -11.75 20.62 -15.88
N LEU A 226 -10.78 19.96 -16.51
CA LEU A 226 -10.43 18.57 -16.17
C LEU A 226 -9.88 18.48 -14.74
N LEU A 227 -8.88 19.29 -14.38
CA LEU A 227 -8.25 19.23 -13.06
C LEU A 227 -9.26 19.51 -11.94
N TYR A 228 -10.17 20.47 -12.17
CA TYR A 228 -11.26 20.77 -11.26
C TYR A 228 -12.24 19.59 -11.10
N ASN A 229 -12.63 18.95 -12.22
CA ASN A 229 -13.46 17.74 -12.16
C ASN A 229 -12.77 16.57 -11.45
N LEU A 230 -11.45 16.41 -11.61
CA LEU A 230 -10.67 15.39 -10.90
C LEU A 230 -10.66 15.65 -9.40
N TYR A 231 -10.46 16.90 -8.99
CA TYR A 231 -10.53 17.32 -7.60
C TYR A 231 -11.92 17.04 -6.99
N LEU A 232 -13.03 17.34 -7.70
CA LEU A 232 -14.38 17.07 -7.21
C LEU A 232 -14.69 15.57 -7.07
N LYS A 233 -14.13 14.73 -7.94
CA LYS A 233 -14.39 13.27 -7.96
C LYS A 233 -13.47 12.48 -7.05
N ASN A 234 -12.29 13.00 -6.71
CA ASN A 234 -11.26 12.25 -6.01
C ASN A 234 -10.83 13.02 -4.74
N LYS A 235 -11.17 12.47 -3.57
CA LYS A 235 -10.79 13.05 -2.28
C LYS A 235 -9.29 13.10 -2.10
N GLY A 236 -8.80 14.11 -1.39
CA GLY A 236 -7.37 14.28 -1.14
C GLY A 236 -6.54 14.72 -2.36
N ILE A 237 -7.16 14.94 -3.52
CA ILE A 237 -6.50 15.57 -4.67
C ILE A 237 -6.63 17.07 -4.52
N TYR A 238 -5.52 17.79 -4.35
CA TYR A 238 -5.52 19.24 -4.29
C TYR A 238 -4.43 19.79 -5.21
N PHE A 239 -4.85 20.38 -6.32
CA PHE A 239 -3.95 21.17 -7.16
C PHE A 239 -3.67 22.50 -6.47
N THR A 240 -2.45 23.00 -6.62
CA THR A 240 -2.11 24.35 -6.15
C THR A 240 -2.94 25.39 -6.90
N PRO A 241 -3.08 26.60 -6.33
CA PRO A 241 -3.43 27.76 -7.13
C PRO A 241 -2.55 27.87 -8.39
N PRO A 242 -3.04 28.52 -9.45
CA PRO A 242 -2.30 28.77 -10.68
C PRO A 242 -0.87 29.23 -10.43
N VAL A 243 0.10 28.49 -10.95
CA VAL A 243 1.48 28.97 -10.98
C VAL A 243 1.58 30.08 -12.02
N LYS A 244 2.28 31.17 -11.70
CA LYS A 244 2.44 32.32 -12.61
C LYS A 244 3.80 32.39 -13.30
N THR A 245 4.82 31.74 -12.73
CA THR A 245 6.20 31.76 -13.22
C THR A 245 6.87 30.41 -12.99
N GLY A 246 7.88 30.09 -13.80
CA GLY A 246 8.71 28.90 -13.61
C GLY A 246 9.83 29.06 -12.59
N LEU A 247 10.06 30.29 -12.09
CA LEU A 247 11.13 30.62 -11.16
C LEU A 247 10.79 30.13 -9.75
N THR A 248 11.72 29.40 -9.15
CA THR A 248 11.59 28.80 -7.82
C THR A 248 12.88 28.98 -7.01
N GLU A 249 12.84 28.66 -5.72
CA GLU A 249 14.06 28.35 -4.98
C GLU A 249 14.36 26.84 -5.10
N GLY A 250 15.55 26.49 -5.58
CA GLY A 250 15.92 25.11 -5.87
C GLY A 250 15.83 24.78 -7.36
N ILE A 251 15.00 23.80 -7.73
CA ILE A 251 14.82 23.39 -9.14
C ILE A 251 13.66 24.15 -9.79
N ASP A 252 13.96 24.92 -10.85
CA ASP A 252 12.91 25.60 -11.62
C ASP A 252 11.99 24.62 -12.35
N LEU A 253 10.76 25.04 -12.63
CA LEU A 253 9.74 24.21 -13.31
C LEU A 253 10.12 23.85 -14.76
N GLY A 254 11.08 24.58 -15.35
CA GLY A 254 11.69 24.28 -16.64
C GLY A 254 12.94 23.39 -16.57
N SER A 255 13.41 23.04 -15.37
CA SER A 255 14.63 22.28 -15.15
C SER A 255 14.56 20.87 -15.74
N ARG A 256 15.71 20.30 -16.09
CA ARG A 256 15.83 18.88 -16.42
C ARG A 256 15.39 17.99 -15.26
N GLN A 257 15.43 18.48 -14.02
CA GLN A 257 14.95 17.75 -12.83
C GLN A 257 13.43 17.59 -12.78
N PHE A 258 12.69 18.14 -13.75
CA PHE A 258 11.32 17.76 -14.05
C PHE A 258 11.30 16.75 -15.19
N ARG A 259 10.97 15.50 -14.87
CA ARG A 259 10.98 14.36 -15.79
C ARG A 259 9.61 14.10 -16.36
N ALA A 260 9.50 13.87 -17.66
CA ALA A 260 8.21 13.61 -18.28
C ALA A 260 7.69 12.23 -17.87
N LEU A 261 6.39 12.13 -17.56
CA LEU A 261 5.77 10.85 -17.28
C LEU A 261 5.10 10.30 -18.55
N THR A 262 5.12 8.98 -18.68
CA THR A 262 4.46 8.24 -19.76
C THR A 262 3.20 7.57 -19.23
N LEU A 263 2.20 7.39 -20.10
CA LEU A 263 0.98 6.66 -19.74
C LEU A 263 1.32 5.19 -19.43
N PRO A 264 1.01 4.68 -18.22
CA PRO A 264 1.19 3.26 -17.93
C PRO A 264 0.28 2.39 -18.80
N LYS A 265 0.86 1.40 -19.44
CA LYS A 265 0.17 0.32 -20.17
C LYS A 265 0.55 -0.98 -19.51
N VAL A 266 -0.24 -1.36 -18.50
CA VAL A 266 0.11 -2.43 -17.56
C VAL A 266 -0.46 -3.76 -18.00
N ALA A 267 0.37 -4.79 -17.99
CA ALA A 267 -0.06 -6.19 -18.04
C ALA A 267 0.24 -6.91 -16.72
N LEU A 268 -0.61 -7.87 -16.37
CA LEU A 268 -0.52 -8.70 -15.17
C LEU A 268 -0.48 -10.17 -15.57
N LEU A 269 0.55 -10.90 -15.17
CA LEU A 269 0.61 -12.35 -15.40
C LEU A 269 -0.38 -13.07 -14.50
N ILE A 270 -1.13 -14.00 -15.09
CA ILE A 270 -2.10 -14.88 -14.43
C ILE A 270 -1.97 -16.32 -14.98
N GLY A 271 -2.78 -17.24 -14.47
CA GLY A 271 -2.85 -18.60 -14.99
C GLY A 271 -1.95 -19.56 -14.22
N ASP A 272 -1.52 -20.63 -14.88
CA ASP A 272 -0.79 -21.72 -14.24
C ASP A 272 0.54 -21.25 -13.65
N GLY A 273 0.84 -21.74 -12.45
CA GLY A 273 2.05 -21.37 -11.73
C GLY A 273 2.03 -19.97 -11.09
N VAL A 274 0.96 -19.18 -11.24
CA VAL A 274 0.81 -17.86 -10.59
C VAL A 274 -0.08 -17.97 -9.34
N ASN A 275 0.27 -17.28 -8.26
CA ASN A 275 -0.56 -17.19 -7.08
C ASN A 275 -1.81 -16.32 -7.35
N PRO A 276 -3.04 -16.89 -7.28
CA PRO A 276 -4.25 -16.17 -7.66
C PRO A 276 -4.64 -15.09 -6.65
N TYR A 277 -4.25 -15.22 -5.37
CA TYR A 277 -4.54 -14.20 -4.36
C TYR A 277 -3.71 -12.94 -4.62
N ASP A 278 -2.39 -13.07 -4.82
CA ASP A 278 -1.53 -11.93 -5.12
C ASP A 278 -1.95 -11.25 -6.44
N ALA A 279 -2.28 -12.04 -7.48
CA ALA A 279 -2.79 -11.51 -8.74
C ALA A 279 -4.11 -10.75 -8.55
N GLY A 280 -5.04 -11.31 -7.77
CA GLY A 280 -6.33 -10.69 -7.47
C GLY A 280 -6.22 -9.39 -6.69
N GLU A 281 -5.28 -9.32 -5.74
CA GLU A 281 -5.03 -8.11 -4.95
C GLU A 281 -4.41 -6.99 -5.79
N ILE A 282 -3.45 -7.31 -6.66
CA ILE A 282 -2.87 -6.35 -7.63
C ILE A 282 -3.95 -5.84 -8.58
N TRP A 283 -4.74 -6.75 -9.17
CA TRP A 283 -5.82 -6.38 -10.06
C TRP A 283 -6.83 -5.48 -9.36
N HIS A 284 -7.27 -5.83 -8.15
CA HIS A 284 -8.19 -5.01 -7.38
C HIS A 284 -7.62 -3.60 -7.11
N LEU A 285 -6.34 -3.47 -6.76
CA LEU A 285 -5.74 -2.16 -6.52
C LEU A 285 -5.80 -1.28 -7.78
N LEU A 286 -5.36 -1.81 -8.93
CA LEU A 286 -5.37 -1.06 -10.19
C LEU A 286 -6.79 -0.70 -10.65
N ASP A 287 -7.70 -1.68 -10.63
CA ASP A 287 -9.04 -1.54 -11.17
C ASP A 287 -9.98 -0.74 -10.23
N GLN A 288 -10.05 -1.11 -8.96
CA GLN A 288 -11.05 -0.59 -8.02
C GLN A 288 -10.59 0.65 -7.26
N ARG A 289 -9.29 0.83 -7.03
CA ARG A 289 -8.76 2.00 -6.30
C ARG A 289 -8.24 3.07 -7.23
N TYR A 290 -7.44 2.66 -8.22
CA TYR A 290 -6.74 3.61 -9.08
C TYR A 290 -7.35 3.83 -10.45
N ASP A 291 -8.38 3.08 -10.83
CA ASP A 291 -9.06 3.24 -12.12
C ASP A 291 -8.05 3.19 -13.29
N MET A 292 -7.15 2.20 -13.20
CA MET A 292 -6.09 1.94 -14.17
C MET A 292 -6.40 0.63 -14.90
N VAL A 293 -6.40 0.69 -16.23
CA VAL A 293 -6.61 -0.50 -17.06
C VAL A 293 -5.44 -1.46 -16.92
N VAL A 294 -5.74 -2.69 -16.53
CA VAL A 294 -4.76 -3.79 -16.47
C VAL A 294 -5.17 -4.93 -17.41
N THR A 295 -4.24 -5.32 -18.28
CA THR A 295 -4.45 -6.48 -19.16
C THR A 295 -3.91 -7.74 -18.52
N LYS A 296 -4.79 -8.72 -18.26
CA LYS A 296 -4.38 -10.02 -17.72
C LYS A 296 -3.86 -10.90 -18.87
N ILE A 297 -2.65 -11.43 -18.73
CA ILE A 297 -2.03 -12.33 -19.70
C ILE A 297 -1.83 -13.67 -19.01
N ASP A 298 -2.43 -14.72 -19.56
CA ASP A 298 -2.17 -16.08 -19.11
C ASP A 298 -0.73 -16.47 -19.49
N VAL A 299 0.01 -17.03 -18.53
CA VAL A 299 1.41 -17.44 -18.72
C VAL A 299 1.56 -18.42 -19.89
N ASN A 300 0.58 -19.29 -20.13
CA ASN A 300 0.60 -20.26 -21.24
C ASN A 300 0.43 -19.58 -22.62
N ASP A 301 0.00 -18.32 -22.63
CA ASP A 301 -0.37 -17.58 -23.83
C ASP A 301 0.66 -16.53 -24.23
N ILE A 302 1.57 -16.17 -23.32
CA ILE A 302 2.45 -15.01 -23.42
C ILE A 302 3.32 -15.04 -24.69
N ASN A 303 3.83 -16.22 -25.05
CA ASN A 303 4.66 -16.46 -26.24
C ASN A 303 3.94 -16.13 -27.56
N ARG A 304 2.61 -16.04 -27.54
CA ARG A 304 1.76 -15.73 -28.70
C ARG A 304 1.21 -14.30 -28.68
N LYS A 305 1.52 -13.50 -27.67
CA LYS A 305 1.05 -12.11 -27.54
C LYS A 305 2.14 -11.14 -27.94
N ASP A 306 1.72 -10.01 -28.52
CA ASP A 306 2.58 -8.86 -28.73
C ASP A 306 2.75 -8.07 -27.43
N LEU A 307 3.90 -8.23 -26.78
CA LEU A 307 4.24 -7.55 -25.53
C LEU A 307 4.59 -6.06 -25.72
N SER A 308 4.85 -5.60 -26.96
CA SER A 308 5.20 -4.19 -27.23
C SER A 308 4.05 -3.22 -26.94
N ARG A 309 2.82 -3.75 -26.78
CA ARG A 309 1.63 -2.99 -26.38
C ARG A 309 1.70 -2.50 -24.93
N TYR A 310 2.59 -3.06 -24.10
CA TYR A 310 2.74 -2.77 -22.69
C TYR A 310 4.12 -2.17 -22.42
N ASN A 311 4.19 -1.23 -21.48
CA ASN A 311 5.47 -0.75 -20.93
C ASN A 311 5.79 -1.35 -19.55
N THR A 312 4.78 -1.91 -18.87
CA THR A 312 4.97 -2.54 -17.55
C THR A 312 4.30 -3.91 -17.51
N ILE A 313 5.04 -4.93 -17.04
CA ILE A 313 4.52 -6.27 -16.75
C ILE A 313 4.73 -6.56 -15.27
N ILE A 314 3.65 -6.91 -14.58
CA ILE A 314 3.67 -7.30 -13.17
C ILE A 314 3.58 -8.82 -13.07
N VAL A 315 4.52 -9.41 -12.32
CA VAL A 315 4.59 -10.84 -12.00
C VAL A 315 4.27 -11.04 -10.51
N PRO A 316 3.09 -11.56 -10.17
CA PRO A 316 2.74 -11.94 -8.80
C PRO A 316 3.65 -13.06 -8.27
N ALA A 317 3.48 -13.47 -7.01
CA ALA A 317 4.15 -14.68 -6.52
C ALA A 317 3.88 -15.87 -7.43
N THR A 318 4.90 -16.69 -7.68
CA THR A 318 4.81 -17.89 -8.52
C THR A 318 5.10 -19.16 -7.72
N TYR A 319 4.55 -20.28 -8.18
CA TYR A 319 4.85 -21.64 -7.73
C TYR A 319 5.97 -22.22 -8.60
N GLY A 320 7.20 -21.78 -8.34
CA GLY A 320 8.36 -22.15 -9.16
C GLY A 320 8.68 -21.14 -10.26
N SER A 321 9.49 -21.56 -11.22
CA SER A 321 9.84 -20.75 -12.40
C SER A 321 8.82 -20.96 -13.52
N PRO A 322 8.48 -19.92 -14.30
CA PRO A 322 7.88 -20.10 -15.61
C PRO A 322 8.77 -20.97 -16.52
N GLU A 323 8.18 -21.47 -17.61
CA GLU A 323 8.92 -22.15 -18.69
C GLU A 323 10.02 -21.24 -19.27
N ASN A 324 11.09 -21.85 -19.79
CA ASN A 324 12.27 -21.10 -20.25
C ASN A 324 11.91 -20.14 -21.39
N GLU A 325 11.02 -20.54 -22.29
CA GLU A 325 10.51 -19.74 -23.40
C GLU A 325 9.85 -18.45 -22.89
N VAL A 326 9.04 -18.55 -21.83
CA VAL A 326 8.42 -17.39 -21.17
C VAL A 326 9.47 -16.48 -20.55
N VAL A 327 10.45 -17.07 -19.84
CA VAL A 327 11.54 -16.30 -19.21
C VAL A 327 12.35 -15.55 -20.27
N ASP A 328 12.65 -16.18 -21.41
CA ASP A 328 13.44 -15.58 -22.47
C ASP A 328 12.67 -14.48 -23.21
N GLN A 329 11.37 -14.66 -23.45
CA GLN A 329 10.51 -13.61 -23.99
C GLN A 329 10.44 -12.39 -23.04
N LEU A 330 10.30 -12.60 -21.74
CA LEU A 330 10.30 -11.53 -20.75
C LEU A 330 11.66 -10.81 -20.70
N LYS A 331 12.78 -11.53 -20.80
CA LYS A 331 14.12 -10.93 -20.90
C LYS A 331 14.27 -10.06 -22.13
N GLU A 332 13.84 -10.54 -23.30
CA GLU A 332 13.92 -9.79 -24.55
C GLU A 332 13.09 -8.51 -24.49
N TRP A 333 11.85 -8.62 -24.00
CA TRP A 333 10.95 -7.47 -23.81
C TRP A 333 11.52 -6.45 -22.81
N THR A 334 12.01 -6.92 -21.66
CA THR A 334 12.64 -6.05 -20.65
C THR A 334 13.88 -5.36 -21.23
N ARG A 335 14.75 -6.11 -21.93
CA ARG A 335 15.96 -5.57 -22.58
C ARG A 335 15.62 -4.46 -23.58
N ALA A 336 14.45 -4.54 -24.22
CA ALA A 336 13.99 -3.56 -25.18
C ALA A 336 13.48 -2.25 -24.55
N GLY A 337 13.29 -2.18 -23.23
CA GLY A 337 12.80 -1.00 -22.51
C GLY A 337 11.55 -1.24 -21.64
N GLY A 338 11.10 -2.49 -21.51
CA GLY A 338 9.97 -2.80 -20.63
C GLY A 338 10.35 -2.85 -19.15
N THR A 339 9.41 -2.52 -18.27
CA THR A 339 9.55 -2.60 -16.81
C THR A 339 8.91 -3.88 -16.27
N LEU A 340 9.71 -4.76 -15.67
CA LEU A 340 9.25 -6.01 -15.07
C LEU A 340 9.21 -5.89 -13.54
N ILE A 341 8.03 -6.03 -12.93
CA ILE A 341 7.84 -5.90 -11.48
C ILE A 341 7.48 -7.25 -10.89
N GLY A 342 8.36 -7.82 -10.06
CA GLY A 342 8.18 -9.12 -9.42
C GLY A 342 7.79 -9.03 -7.94
N TYR A 343 6.94 -9.95 -7.49
CA TYR A 343 6.54 -10.08 -6.09
C TYR A 343 6.92 -11.41 -5.47
N ARG A 344 7.40 -11.36 -4.22
CA ARG A 344 7.58 -12.49 -3.30
C ARG A 344 8.35 -13.63 -3.96
N SER A 345 7.76 -14.83 -4.09
CA SER A 345 8.46 -16.01 -4.61
C SER A 345 8.92 -15.86 -6.07
N ALA A 346 8.33 -14.96 -6.87
CA ALA A 346 8.80 -14.70 -8.23
C ALA A 346 10.26 -14.21 -8.27
N LEU A 347 10.72 -13.54 -7.22
CA LEU A 347 12.09 -13.06 -7.11
C LEU A 347 13.13 -14.20 -7.18
N ARG A 348 12.74 -15.44 -6.83
CA ARG A 348 13.65 -16.59 -6.92
C ARG A 348 14.04 -16.90 -8.36
N TRP A 349 13.06 -16.97 -9.26
CA TRP A 349 13.33 -17.27 -10.67
C TRP A 349 13.88 -16.04 -11.41
N MET A 350 13.48 -14.82 -11.01
CA MET A 350 14.10 -13.59 -11.55
C MET A 350 15.58 -13.49 -11.18
N SER A 351 15.97 -13.93 -9.98
CA SER A 351 17.38 -14.02 -9.57
C SER A 351 18.13 -15.12 -10.30
N SER A 352 17.59 -16.35 -10.36
CA SER A 352 18.27 -17.46 -11.05
C SER A 352 18.42 -17.22 -12.56
N SER A 353 17.50 -16.48 -13.17
CA SER A 353 17.56 -16.07 -14.58
C SER A 353 18.41 -14.83 -14.85
N LYS A 354 19.01 -14.23 -13.81
CA LYS A 354 19.87 -13.03 -13.85
C LYS A 354 19.16 -11.75 -14.30
N LEU A 355 17.83 -11.71 -14.23
CA LEU A 355 17.05 -10.48 -14.45
C LEU A 355 17.23 -9.51 -13.27
N LEU A 356 17.12 -10.03 -12.05
CA LEU A 356 17.31 -9.29 -10.81
C LEU A 356 18.25 -10.10 -9.91
N PRO A 357 19.58 -9.92 -10.01
CA PRO A 357 20.53 -10.67 -9.20
C PRO A 357 20.34 -10.35 -7.71
N LEU A 358 19.98 -11.35 -6.91
CA LEU A 358 19.68 -11.21 -5.47
C LEU A 358 20.43 -12.25 -4.65
N THR A 359 20.93 -11.84 -3.48
CA THR A 359 21.46 -12.75 -2.46
C THR A 359 20.41 -12.97 -1.37
N PHE A 360 19.99 -14.23 -1.21
CA PHE A 360 19.00 -14.61 -0.19
C PHE A 360 19.70 -15.11 1.06
N LYS A 361 19.27 -14.64 2.24
CA LYS A 361 19.75 -15.20 3.51
C LYS A 361 19.25 -16.63 3.68
N SER A 362 20.14 -17.52 4.12
CA SER A 362 19.79 -18.87 4.58
C SER A 362 19.66 -18.87 6.10
N ILE A 363 18.62 -19.52 6.62
CA ILE A 363 18.38 -19.66 8.06
C ILE A 363 18.47 -21.14 8.39
N ASP A 364 19.40 -21.51 9.26
CA ASP A 364 19.42 -22.85 9.84
C ASP A 364 18.40 -22.94 10.99
N ASN A 365 17.66 -24.03 11.04
CA ASN A 365 16.65 -24.30 12.07
C ASN A 365 16.78 -25.75 12.55
N PRO A 366 17.87 -26.09 13.26
CA PRO A 366 18.11 -27.45 13.72
C PRO A 366 17.08 -27.84 14.78
N ALA A 367 16.43 -28.99 14.57
CA ALA A 367 15.46 -29.54 15.51
C ALA A 367 16.20 -30.26 16.65
N ASN A 368 16.53 -29.52 17.71
CA ASN A 368 17.20 -30.06 18.91
C ASN A 368 16.17 -30.47 19.98
N ASN A 369 16.22 -31.71 20.45
CA ASN A 369 15.29 -32.26 21.45
C ASN A 369 13.80 -32.15 21.08
N ILE A 370 13.48 -32.17 19.78
CA ILE A 370 12.12 -32.15 19.26
C ILE A 370 11.71 -33.58 18.90
N THR A 371 10.60 -34.07 19.46
CA THR A 371 10.08 -35.38 19.09
C THR A 371 9.44 -35.34 17.69
N PHE A 372 9.24 -36.51 17.08
CA PHE A 372 8.59 -36.58 15.77
C PHE A 372 7.16 -36.00 15.78
N GLU A 373 6.43 -36.17 16.89
CA GLU A 373 5.07 -35.62 17.06
C GLU A 373 5.08 -34.09 17.06
N GLN A 374 6.08 -33.47 17.68
CA GLN A 374 6.25 -32.02 17.76
C GLN A 374 6.77 -31.39 16.47
N ARG A 375 7.22 -32.19 15.49
CA ARG A 375 7.84 -31.71 14.25
C ARG A 375 6.98 -30.69 13.50
N SER A 376 5.66 -30.96 13.40
CA SER A 376 4.74 -30.06 12.69
C SER A 376 4.68 -28.69 13.36
N ASP A 377 4.55 -28.67 14.68
CA ASP A 377 4.44 -27.44 15.46
C ASP A 377 5.77 -26.68 15.47
N PHE A 378 6.90 -27.39 15.58
CA PHE A 378 8.24 -26.82 15.52
C PHE A 378 8.49 -26.04 14.23
N TYR A 379 8.17 -26.63 13.07
CA TYR A 379 8.29 -25.94 11.79
C TYR A 379 7.17 -24.92 11.56
N GLY A 380 5.97 -25.19 12.06
CA GLY A 380 4.83 -24.29 12.00
C GLY A 380 5.08 -22.96 12.71
N ALA A 381 5.74 -23.00 13.87
CA ALA A 381 6.16 -21.83 14.65
C ALA A 381 7.16 -20.95 13.90
N GLN A 382 7.84 -21.45 12.87
CA GLN A 382 8.71 -20.62 12.04
C GLN A 382 7.94 -19.85 10.96
N ASN A 383 6.65 -20.10 10.75
CA ASN A 383 5.90 -19.37 9.73
C ASN A 383 5.64 -17.94 10.18
N ILE A 384 5.91 -16.99 9.27
CA ILE A 384 5.42 -15.63 9.40
C ILE A 384 4.05 -15.60 8.74
N GLY A 385 2.99 -15.86 9.51
CA GLY A 385 1.61 -15.85 8.99
C GLY A 385 1.18 -14.46 8.50
N GLY A 386 1.69 -13.42 9.16
CA GLY A 386 1.43 -12.04 8.81
C GLY A 386 1.68 -11.13 10.00
N ALA A 387 2.72 -10.32 9.92
CA ALA A 387 3.13 -9.39 10.97
C ALA A 387 3.57 -8.06 10.33
N ILE A 388 3.64 -7.03 11.17
CA ILE A 388 3.93 -5.65 10.76
C ILE A 388 5.32 -5.29 11.23
N PHE A 389 6.12 -4.82 10.29
CA PHE A 389 7.53 -4.52 10.51
C PHE A 389 7.88 -3.12 10.07
N GLU A 390 8.75 -2.48 10.83
CA GLU A 390 9.24 -1.14 10.57
C GLU A 390 10.37 -1.16 9.54
N THR A 391 10.25 -0.27 8.56
CA THR A 391 11.31 0.01 7.59
C THR A 391 11.69 1.48 7.60
N GLN A 392 12.93 1.74 7.21
CA GLN A 392 13.49 3.05 6.95
C GLN A 392 13.54 3.31 5.44
N LEU A 393 13.18 4.52 5.01
CA LEU A 393 13.15 4.94 3.61
C LEU A 393 14.26 5.96 3.29
N ASP A 394 14.89 5.80 2.14
CA ASP A 394 15.56 6.90 1.44
C ASP A 394 14.54 7.62 0.55
N ARG A 395 14.01 8.73 1.08
CA ARG A 395 12.97 9.53 0.40
C ARG A 395 13.43 10.19 -0.89
N SER A 396 14.74 10.22 -1.17
CA SER A 396 15.27 10.76 -2.43
C SER A 396 15.21 9.76 -3.59
N HIS A 397 15.04 8.47 -3.31
CA HIS A 397 14.85 7.45 -4.32
C HIS A 397 13.40 7.44 -4.83
N PRO A 398 13.13 7.31 -6.15
CA PRO A 398 11.78 7.43 -6.71
C PRO A 398 10.74 6.46 -6.13
N ILE A 399 11.19 5.26 -5.73
CA ILE A 399 10.33 4.30 -5.04
C ILE A 399 9.71 4.84 -3.74
N ALA A 400 10.35 5.82 -3.09
CA ALA A 400 9.89 6.43 -1.84
C ALA A 400 9.26 7.83 -2.05
N PHE A 401 9.01 8.25 -3.29
CA PHE A 401 8.31 9.51 -3.55
C PHE A 401 6.88 9.47 -2.96
N GLY A 402 6.49 10.58 -2.34
CA GLY A 402 5.14 10.76 -1.77
C GLY A 402 4.93 10.15 -0.37
N PHE A 403 5.96 9.55 0.25
CA PHE A 403 5.92 9.24 1.68
C PHE A 403 6.26 10.48 2.50
N LYS A 404 5.54 10.73 3.60
CA LYS A 404 5.66 11.97 4.40
C LYS A 404 6.94 12.04 5.23
N ASP A 405 7.44 10.90 5.65
CA ASP A 405 8.63 10.74 6.45
C ASP A 405 9.41 9.50 5.99
N ASP A 406 10.41 9.12 6.77
CA ASP A 406 11.36 8.08 6.47
C ASP A 406 11.03 6.74 7.16
N GLN A 407 9.89 6.64 7.86
CA GLN A 407 9.40 5.41 8.46
C GLN A 407 8.27 4.84 7.60
N LEU A 408 8.28 3.52 7.37
CA LEU A 408 7.18 2.84 6.70
C LEU A 408 6.87 1.49 7.36
N PRO A 409 5.67 1.32 7.93
CA PRO A 409 5.18 0.00 8.31
C PRO A 409 4.93 -0.88 7.09
N MET A 410 5.52 -2.07 7.07
CA MET A 410 5.39 -3.07 6.02
C MET A 410 4.70 -4.32 6.57
N PHE A 411 3.72 -4.84 5.84
CA PHE A 411 3.12 -6.14 6.15
C PHE A 411 3.91 -7.27 5.49
N ARG A 412 4.32 -8.25 6.29
CA ARG A 412 5.11 -9.38 5.81
C ARG A 412 4.52 -10.70 6.25
N ASN A 413 4.39 -11.59 5.28
CA ASN A 413 3.99 -12.99 5.45
C ASN A 413 4.89 -13.92 4.60
N THR A 414 6.17 -13.58 4.49
CA THR A 414 7.17 -14.35 3.75
C THR A 414 8.43 -14.55 4.58
N ARG A 415 9.17 -15.63 4.29
CA ARG A 415 10.53 -15.88 4.81
C ARG A 415 11.59 -15.62 3.73
N LEU A 416 11.29 -14.72 2.79
CA LEU A 416 12.19 -14.39 1.70
C LEU A 416 13.05 -13.18 2.09
N PHE A 417 14.18 -13.43 2.73
CA PHE A 417 15.08 -12.39 3.22
C PHE A 417 16.18 -12.11 2.19
N ILE A 418 16.32 -10.85 1.79
CA ILE A 418 17.34 -10.41 0.82
C ILE A 418 18.39 -9.59 1.56
N GLU A 419 19.66 -9.90 1.29
CA GLU A 419 20.78 -9.11 1.78
C GLU A 419 20.85 -7.74 1.08
N PRO A 420 21.17 -6.65 1.80
CA PRO A 420 21.32 -5.35 1.16
C PRO A 420 22.46 -5.38 0.13
N HIS A 421 22.28 -4.63 -0.95
CA HIS A 421 23.35 -4.37 -1.90
C HIS A 421 24.49 -3.59 -1.23
N SER A 422 25.73 -3.74 -1.71
CA SER A 422 26.89 -3.01 -1.16
C SER A 422 26.74 -1.49 -1.28
N ASP A 423 26.21 -1.04 -2.42
CA ASP A 423 25.91 0.37 -2.68
C ASP A 423 24.64 0.79 -1.94
N SER A 424 24.75 1.76 -1.04
CA SER A 424 23.68 2.16 -0.12
C SER A 424 22.44 2.72 -0.83
N PHE A 425 22.61 3.47 -1.92
CA PHE A 425 21.51 4.06 -2.69
C PHE A 425 20.64 3.01 -3.39
N ARG A 426 21.12 1.77 -3.54
CA ARG A 426 20.34 0.62 -4.05
C ARG A 426 19.51 -0.07 -2.97
N ASN A 427 19.50 0.46 -1.75
CA ASN A 427 18.73 -0.05 -0.62
C ASN A 427 17.75 1.01 -0.08
N PRO A 428 16.87 1.59 -0.91
CA PRO A 428 16.02 2.72 -0.51
C PRO A 428 14.93 2.35 0.49
N ILE A 429 14.73 1.06 0.76
CA ILE A 429 13.85 0.56 1.82
C ILE A 429 14.65 -0.48 2.58
N ARG A 430 14.75 -0.34 3.91
CA ARG A 430 15.49 -1.27 4.75
C ARG A 430 14.75 -1.55 6.05
N TYR A 431 14.62 -2.81 6.43
CA TYR A 431 14.13 -3.18 7.77
C TYR A 431 15.08 -2.67 8.85
N THR A 432 14.53 -2.12 9.94
CA THR A 432 15.33 -1.58 11.04
C THR A 432 16.02 -2.70 11.84
N ASP A 433 16.87 -2.32 12.81
CA ASP A 433 17.50 -3.26 13.75
C ASP A 433 16.49 -3.91 14.72
N ASN A 434 15.36 -3.24 14.96
CA ASN A 434 14.26 -3.73 15.80
C ASN A 434 12.95 -3.64 15.02
N PRO A 435 12.76 -4.48 13.99
CA PRO A 435 11.72 -4.24 13.01
C PRO A 435 10.31 -4.59 13.51
N LEU A 436 10.13 -5.45 14.51
CA LEU A 436 8.78 -5.91 14.89
C LEU A 436 7.92 -4.78 15.51
N MET A 437 6.88 -4.34 14.81
CA MET A 437 5.90 -3.37 15.33
C MET A 437 4.68 -4.06 15.95
N SER A 438 4.16 -5.11 15.30
CA SER A 438 3.03 -5.90 15.78
C SER A 438 2.98 -7.25 15.08
N GLY A 439 2.49 -8.27 15.78
CA GLY A 439 2.38 -9.64 15.29
C GLY A 439 3.43 -10.56 15.88
N TYR A 440 3.42 -11.78 15.39
CA TYR A 440 4.30 -12.87 15.78
C TYR A 440 5.36 -13.12 14.71
N ILE A 441 6.58 -13.37 15.18
CA ILE A 441 7.71 -13.85 14.40
C ILE A 441 8.60 -14.65 15.37
N SER A 442 9.18 -15.76 14.91
CA SER A 442 10.15 -16.49 15.72
C SER A 442 11.47 -15.73 15.84
N ASP A 443 12.22 -15.95 16.93
CA ASP A 443 13.50 -15.28 17.17
C ASP A 443 14.50 -15.48 16.02
N LEU A 444 14.54 -16.68 15.44
CA LEU A 444 15.38 -17.00 14.28
C LEU A 444 15.05 -16.12 13.06
N ASN A 445 13.77 -15.99 12.74
CA ASN A 445 13.35 -15.17 11.60
C ASN A 445 13.48 -13.68 11.90
N LEU A 446 13.26 -13.25 13.15
CA LEU A 446 13.43 -11.86 13.56
C LEU A 446 14.88 -11.44 13.39
N GLU A 447 15.83 -12.26 13.81
CA GLU A 447 17.26 -12.01 13.61
C GLU A 447 17.63 -11.96 12.12
N ALA A 448 17.11 -12.89 11.32
CA ALA A 448 17.36 -12.90 9.89
C ALA A 448 16.78 -11.66 9.16
N LEU A 449 15.63 -11.14 9.62
CA LEU A 449 14.95 -9.99 9.03
C LEU A 449 15.70 -8.67 9.23
N LYS A 450 16.41 -8.51 10.35
CA LYS A 450 17.16 -7.27 10.65
C LYS A 450 18.01 -6.83 9.48
N ASN A 451 17.92 -5.54 9.15
CA ASN A 451 18.73 -4.89 8.12
C ASN A 451 18.59 -5.43 6.68
N THR A 452 17.64 -6.34 6.44
CA THR A 452 17.32 -6.83 5.09
C THR A 452 16.54 -5.78 4.31
N VAL A 453 16.43 -5.99 3.01
CA VAL A 453 15.76 -5.06 2.10
C VAL A 453 14.52 -5.73 1.49
N PRO A 454 13.32 -5.12 1.61
CA PRO A 454 12.13 -5.64 0.98
C PRO A 454 12.01 -5.25 -0.49
N PHE A 455 12.88 -4.37 -0.99
CA PHE A 455 12.88 -3.84 -2.34
C PHE A 455 14.28 -3.88 -2.94
N GLN A 456 14.38 -4.27 -4.21
CA GLN A 456 15.58 -4.16 -5.03
C GLN A 456 15.21 -3.79 -6.46
N HIS A 457 16.09 -3.04 -7.11
CA HIS A 457 15.98 -2.63 -8.50
C HIS A 457 17.29 -2.90 -9.25
N ASN A 458 17.14 -3.28 -10.52
CA ASN A 458 18.25 -3.50 -11.42
C ASN A 458 17.82 -3.16 -12.85
N ASN A 459 18.67 -2.45 -13.61
CA ASN A 459 18.43 -2.29 -15.03
C ASN A 459 18.78 -3.58 -15.78
N TYR A 460 18.00 -3.91 -16.81
CA TYR A 460 18.27 -5.01 -17.72
C TYR A 460 18.15 -4.53 -19.16
N GLY A 461 19.29 -4.25 -19.81
CA GLY A 461 19.29 -3.58 -21.11
C GLY A 461 18.83 -2.13 -20.98
N ARG A 462 17.76 -1.77 -21.70
CA ARG A 462 17.12 -0.44 -21.61
C ARG A 462 15.96 -0.38 -20.62
N GLY A 463 15.50 -1.51 -20.09
CA GLY A 463 14.36 -1.58 -19.19
C GLY A 463 14.79 -1.87 -17.75
N ASP A 464 13.80 -2.03 -16.90
CA ASP A 464 13.95 -2.10 -15.45
C ASP A 464 13.38 -3.39 -14.90
N VAL A 465 14.05 -3.97 -13.91
CA VAL A 465 13.55 -5.09 -13.13
C VAL A 465 13.46 -4.67 -11.67
N ILE A 466 12.26 -4.71 -11.14
CA ILE A 466 11.93 -4.30 -9.78
C ILE A 466 11.42 -5.51 -9.01
N GLY A 467 11.84 -5.67 -7.75
CA GLY A 467 11.40 -6.79 -6.91
C GLY A 467 10.96 -6.36 -5.52
N PHE A 468 9.83 -6.90 -5.06
CA PHE A 468 9.34 -6.75 -3.68
C PHE A 468 9.28 -8.10 -2.97
N THR A 469 9.88 -8.23 -1.78
CA THR A 469 9.75 -9.47 -0.98
C THR A 469 8.40 -9.63 -0.31
N ASP A 470 7.69 -8.51 -0.16
CA ASP A 470 6.44 -8.39 0.57
C ASP A 470 5.31 -7.97 -0.36
N ASN A 471 4.08 -8.30 0.02
CA ASN A 471 2.89 -7.90 -0.72
C ASN A 471 2.54 -6.45 -0.33
N THR A 472 2.52 -5.54 -1.31
CA THR A 472 2.27 -4.10 -1.07
C THR A 472 0.79 -3.72 -1.05
N GLN A 473 -0.13 -4.67 -1.27
CA GLN A 473 -1.57 -4.45 -1.43
C GLN A 473 -2.42 -5.47 -0.68
N PHE A 474 -1.85 -6.03 0.39
CA PHE A 474 -2.40 -7.18 1.10
C PHE A 474 -3.90 -7.03 1.42
N ARG A 475 -4.70 -7.92 0.82
CA ARG A 475 -6.15 -8.09 1.03
C ARG A 475 -6.99 -6.81 1.01
N ALA A 476 -6.60 -5.81 0.23
CA ALA A 476 -7.30 -4.53 0.06
C ALA A 476 -7.53 -3.69 1.34
N PHE A 477 -6.95 -4.08 2.48
CA PHE A 477 -6.96 -3.30 3.73
C PHE A 477 -5.61 -2.67 4.04
N TRP A 478 -4.53 -3.12 3.38
CA TRP A 478 -3.21 -2.52 3.51
C TRP A 478 -3.07 -1.36 2.53
N TYR A 479 -3.16 -0.12 3.01
CA TYR A 479 -3.11 1.09 2.19
C TYR A 479 -1.71 1.73 2.19
N GLY A 480 -0.98 1.58 3.29
CA GLY A 480 0.26 2.30 3.56
C GLY A 480 1.31 2.09 2.47
N THR A 481 1.38 0.89 1.90
CA THR A 481 2.43 0.52 0.94
C THR A 481 1.96 0.45 -0.51
N ASN A 482 0.67 0.71 -0.80
CA ASN A 482 0.13 0.70 -2.17
C ASN A 482 0.86 1.66 -3.11
N LYS A 483 1.36 2.79 -2.56
CA LYS A 483 2.13 3.78 -3.31
C LYS A 483 3.45 3.21 -3.85
N LEU A 484 4.03 2.19 -3.22
CA LEU A 484 5.25 1.54 -3.72
C LEU A 484 5.03 0.93 -5.11
N LEU A 485 3.91 0.23 -5.33
CA LEU A 485 3.59 -0.29 -6.66
C LEU A 485 3.36 0.85 -7.66
N MET A 486 2.70 1.93 -7.23
CA MET A 486 2.46 3.08 -8.11
C MET A 486 3.78 3.77 -8.49
N ASN A 487 4.70 3.92 -7.55
CA ASN A 487 6.03 4.46 -7.82
C ASN A 487 6.82 3.55 -8.78
N ALA A 488 6.72 2.22 -8.62
CA ALA A 488 7.32 1.26 -9.54
C ALA A 488 6.69 1.31 -10.95
N ILE A 489 5.40 1.65 -11.08
CA ILE A 489 4.73 1.78 -12.38
C ILE A 489 5.06 3.11 -13.06
N PHE A 490 5.03 4.21 -12.32
CA PHE A 490 5.15 5.56 -12.89
C PHE A 490 6.60 6.06 -12.99
N PHE A 491 7.50 5.58 -12.12
CA PHE A 491 8.85 6.16 -11.96
C PHE A 491 10.00 5.17 -12.15
N ALA A 492 9.75 3.96 -12.66
CA ALA A 492 10.80 2.94 -12.86
C ALA A 492 12.01 3.48 -13.65
N GLU A 493 11.76 4.22 -14.74
CA GLU A 493 12.82 4.77 -15.61
C GLU A 493 13.71 5.81 -14.92
N GLU A 494 13.29 6.32 -13.76
CA GLU A 494 14.02 7.34 -13.00
C GLU A 494 14.76 6.78 -11.77
N MET A 495 14.68 5.47 -11.52
CA MET A 495 15.31 4.78 -10.37
C MET A 495 16.81 4.55 -10.52
#